data_AF-A0A6B2L9A0-F1
#
_entry.id   AF-A0A6B2L9A0-F1
#
_cell.length_a   1.000
_cell.length_b   1.000
_cell.length_c   1.000
_cell.angle_alpha   90.00
_cell.angle_beta   90.00
_cell.angle_gamma   90.00
#
_symmetry.space_group_name_H-M   'P 1'
#
loop_
_entity.id
_entity.type
_entity.pdbx_description
1 polymer ?
#
loop_
_entity_poly.entity_id
_entity_poly.type
_entity_poly.pdbx_seq_one_letter_code
_entity_poly.pdbx_strand_id
1 'polypeptide(L)'
;MKDISTTDDTSWKAWFGVESMFFVYFLKEWIDHVELMFKLPFFSCAPGKNVIKVVTKKLYVDWRSINGFYQFLDVFLYILQHYPPNSKTFSNLMTSMIRCEPKLLNYYLRISLSRTPLNNIPLVAASLAKIQSWFNEFGVLGLPIPPDFDIPYFCSVLEILFETDHHQILCRLLSFLYDIMDYFGGDPRKALMSFLLDKYFFSLFLHWDTVTRNYFHQFILWKTTRLKRKILKTNSIDDIKNVYPSFMDPEVEVRSDVTIYSKIQCLIQNIEDQVRDNNCQYFDKNLMPYTLPALTEYKNFLSRNEVWAESSSNSWKLNPLFLIDSSVGRKSTMV
;
A
#
# COMPACT_ATOMS: atom_id res chain seq x y z
N MET A 1 0.03 -27.42 -41.02
CA MET A 1 -1.36 -26.93 -41.14
C MET A 1 -2.28 -28.13 -41.16
N LYS A 2 -2.78 -28.53 -39.99
CA LYS A 2 -4.01 -29.32 -39.87
C LYS A 2 -4.96 -28.38 -39.14
N ASP A 3 -6.05 -28.04 -39.81
CA ASP A 3 -7.15 -27.28 -39.25
C ASP A 3 -7.70 -28.01 -38.04
N ILE A 4 -7.39 -27.47 -36.85
CA ILE A 4 -8.13 -27.80 -35.63
C ILE A 4 -9.40 -26.97 -35.72
N SER A 5 -10.45 -27.63 -36.16
CA SER A 5 -11.83 -27.19 -36.09
C SER A 5 -12.11 -26.57 -34.72
N THR A 6 -12.53 -25.30 -34.73
CA THR A 6 -13.17 -24.60 -33.61
C THR A 6 -14.51 -25.27 -33.30
N THR A 7 -14.46 -26.42 -32.64
CA THR A 7 -15.60 -26.89 -31.85
C THR A 7 -15.72 -25.96 -30.65
N ASP A 8 -16.93 -25.47 -30.41
CA ASP A 8 -17.29 -24.57 -29.31
C ASP A 8 -17.03 -25.26 -27.96
N ASP A 9 -15.77 -25.24 -27.52
CA ASP A 9 -15.23 -25.92 -26.35
C ASP A 9 -15.53 -25.12 -25.07
N THR A 10 -16.80 -24.71 -24.95
CA THR A 10 -17.32 -23.88 -23.86
C THR A 10 -18.31 -24.62 -22.98
N SER A 11 -18.56 -25.91 -23.23
CA SER A 11 -19.48 -26.75 -22.46
C SER A 11 -19.12 -26.81 -20.97
N TRP A 12 -17.83 -26.76 -20.64
CA TRP A 12 -17.35 -26.71 -19.25
C TRP A 12 -17.80 -25.44 -18.51
N LYS A 13 -18.03 -24.33 -19.21
CA LYS A 13 -18.42 -23.05 -18.60
C LYS A 13 -19.78 -23.13 -17.90
N ALA A 14 -20.66 -24.02 -18.36
CA ALA A 14 -21.97 -24.25 -17.75
C ALA A 14 -21.88 -24.89 -16.34
N TRP A 15 -20.74 -25.52 -16.00
CA TRP A 15 -20.53 -26.17 -14.71
C TRP A 15 -20.18 -25.17 -13.59
N PHE A 16 -19.78 -23.94 -13.94
CA PHE A 16 -19.24 -23.00 -12.97
C PHE A 16 -20.33 -22.15 -12.28
N GLY A 17 -21.36 -22.77 -11.70
CA GLY A 17 -22.40 -22.13 -10.88
C GLY A 17 -22.08 -22.13 -9.38
N VAL A 18 -23.02 -22.56 -8.51
CA VAL A 18 -22.77 -22.83 -7.08
C VAL A 18 -21.63 -23.84 -6.88
N GLU A 19 -21.47 -24.75 -7.85
CA GLU A 19 -20.40 -25.75 -7.92
C GLU A 19 -19.00 -25.15 -8.10
N SER A 20 -18.91 -23.87 -8.50
CA SER A 20 -17.64 -23.13 -8.58
C SER A 20 -16.95 -23.00 -7.22
N MET A 21 -17.69 -23.13 -6.10
CA MET A 21 -17.11 -23.13 -4.76
C MET A 21 -16.15 -24.32 -4.54
N PHE A 22 -16.46 -25.52 -5.04
CA PHE A 22 -15.56 -26.67 -4.92
C PHE A 22 -14.25 -26.43 -5.68
N PHE A 23 -14.34 -25.86 -6.88
CA PHE A 23 -13.16 -25.45 -7.63
C PHE A 23 -12.34 -24.40 -6.87
N VAL A 24 -12.99 -23.40 -6.27
CA VAL A 24 -12.32 -22.35 -5.48
C VAL A 24 -11.56 -22.95 -4.29
N TYR A 25 -12.18 -23.88 -3.56
CA TYR A 25 -11.51 -24.61 -2.46
C TYR A 25 -10.35 -25.45 -2.98
N PHE A 26 -10.59 -26.27 -4.00
CA PHE A 26 -9.58 -27.13 -4.59
C PHE A 26 -8.37 -26.30 -5.05
N LEU A 27 -8.58 -25.22 -5.81
CA LEU A 27 -7.50 -24.41 -6.35
C LEU A 27 -6.70 -23.74 -5.22
N LYS A 28 -7.38 -23.23 -4.18
CA LYS A 28 -6.69 -22.66 -3.01
C LYS A 28 -5.81 -23.70 -2.32
N GLU A 29 -6.37 -24.87 -2.00
CA GLU A 29 -5.63 -25.95 -1.32
C GLU A 29 -4.50 -26.50 -2.19
N TRP A 30 -4.70 -26.56 -3.51
CA TRP A 30 -3.68 -26.94 -4.46
C TRP A 30 -2.51 -25.94 -4.47
N ILE A 31 -2.79 -24.63 -4.49
CA ILE A 31 -1.75 -23.59 -4.39
C ILE A 31 -0.98 -23.73 -3.08
N ASP A 32 -1.67 -23.82 -1.95
CA ASP A 32 -1.04 -23.93 -0.64
C ASP A 32 -0.22 -25.22 -0.51
N HIS A 33 -0.70 -26.34 -1.07
CA HIS A 33 0.03 -27.59 -1.11
C HIS A 33 1.31 -27.50 -1.95
N VAL A 34 1.22 -26.93 -3.16
CA VAL A 34 2.39 -26.70 -4.01
C VAL A 34 3.41 -25.83 -3.27
N GLU A 35 3.01 -24.71 -2.70
CA GLU A 35 3.94 -23.87 -1.94
C GLU A 35 4.60 -24.61 -0.78
N LEU A 36 3.82 -25.41 -0.02
CA LEU A 36 4.35 -26.21 1.07
C LEU A 36 5.42 -27.19 0.57
N MET A 37 5.17 -27.87 -0.54
CA MET A 37 6.12 -28.82 -1.14
C MET A 37 7.44 -28.16 -1.57
N PHE A 38 7.43 -26.87 -1.89
CA PHE A 38 8.64 -26.11 -2.22
C PHE A 38 9.32 -25.49 -0.99
N LYS A 39 8.58 -25.24 0.10
CA LYS A 39 9.11 -24.74 1.39
C LYS A 39 9.76 -25.83 2.24
N LEU A 40 9.35 -27.09 2.08
CA LEU A 40 9.92 -28.20 2.86
C LEU A 40 11.40 -28.44 2.51
N PRO A 41 12.28 -28.64 3.51
CA PRO A 41 13.69 -28.95 3.27
C PRO A 41 13.80 -30.27 2.51
N PHE A 42 14.47 -30.23 1.36
CA PHE A 42 14.76 -31.44 0.59
C PHE A 42 16.09 -32.03 1.07
N PHE A 43 16.05 -33.26 1.57
CA PHE A 43 17.25 -34.00 1.93
C PHE A 43 17.79 -34.71 0.68
N SER A 44 18.80 -34.13 0.03
CA SER A 44 19.51 -34.85 -1.03
C SER A 44 20.61 -35.71 -0.41
N CYS A 45 20.39 -37.03 -0.35
CA CYS A 45 21.47 -37.98 -0.07
C CYS A 45 22.25 -38.21 -1.37
N ALA A 46 23.47 -37.67 -1.46
CA ALA A 46 24.39 -38.07 -2.52
C ALA A 46 24.92 -39.48 -2.19
N PRO A 47 24.83 -40.46 -3.11
CA PRO A 47 25.36 -41.80 -2.85
C PRO A 47 26.87 -41.71 -2.60
N GLY A 48 27.31 -42.19 -1.42
CA GLY A 48 28.72 -42.26 -1.03
C GLY A 48 29.27 -41.13 -0.15
N LYS A 49 28.46 -40.17 0.31
CA LYS A 49 28.90 -39.14 1.28
C LYS A 49 27.93 -39.03 2.47
N ASN A 50 28.42 -39.30 3.69
CA ASN A 50 27.69 -39.14 4.97
C ASN A 50 27.49 -37.67 5.38
N VAL A 51 27.28 -36.77 4.42
CA VAL A 51 27.06 -35.34 4.69
C VAL A 51 25.69 -34.97 4.16
N ILE A 52 24.72 -34.88 5.07
CA ILE A 52 23.39 -34.33 4.80
C ILE A 52 23.57 -32.83 4.57
N LYS A 53 23.56 -32.39 3.31
CA LYS A 53 23.45 -30.96 3.00
C LYS A 53 21.97 -30.58 3.02
N VAL A 54 21.57 -29.82 4.03
CA VAL A 54 20.28 -29.12 4.00
C VAL A 54 20.40 -28.00 2.98
N VAL A 55 19.85 -28.22 1.79
CA VAL A 55 19.73 -27.16 0.78
C VAL A 55 18.40 -26.47 1.05
N THR A 56 18.43 -25.28 1.65
CA THR A 56 17.26 -24.40 1.74
C THR A 56 16.85 -24.03 0.31
N LYS A 57 15.71 -24.57 -0.11
CA LYS A 57 15.19 -24.44 -1.48
C LYS A 57 14.72 -23.01 -1.73
N LYS A 58 14.76 -22.58 -3.00
CA LYS A 58 14.27 -21.27 -3.47
C LYS A 58 12.93 -20.91 -2.82
N LEU A 59 12.83 -19.69 -2.27
CA LEU A 59 11.59 -19.07 -1.77
C LEU A 59 10.53 -18.84 -2.88
N TYR A 60 10.86 -19.12 -4.14
CA TYR A 60 10.06 -18.79 -5.31
C TYR A 60 9.65 -20.05 -6.07
N VAL A 61 8.35 -20.21 -6.28
CA VAL A 61 7.75 -21.26 -7.12
C VAL A 61 7.60 -20.70 -8.54
N ASP A 62 8.19 -21.38 -9.53
CA ASP A 62 7.94 -21.06 -10.93
C ASP A 62 6.62 -21.71 -11.37
N TRP A 63 5.51 -21.02 -11.09
CA TRP A 63 4.15 -21.51 -11.35
C TRP A 63 3.90 -21.85 -12.82
N ARG A 64 4.60 -21.17 -13.75
CA ARG A 64 4.47 -21.41 -15.19
C ARG A 64 5.04 -22.75 -15.63
N SER A 65 5.95 -23.31 -14.85
CA SER A 65 6.50 -24.65 -15.08
C SER A 65 5.58 -25.78 -14.59
N ILE A 66 4.52 -25.45 -13.82
CA ILE A 66 3.64 -26.45 -13.24
C ILE A 66 2.55 -26.82 -14.24
N ASN A 67 2.53 -28.11 -14.61
CA ASN A 67 1.51 -28.66 -15.50
C ASN A 67 0.10 -28.42 -14.94
N GLY A 68 -0.80 -27.91 -15.78
CA GLY A 68 -2.18 -27.61 -15.39
C GLY A 68 -2.40 -26.17 -14.88
N PHE A 69 -1.34 -25.42 -14.56
CA PHE A 69 -1.49 -24.07 -13.99
C PHE A 69 -2.24 -23.11 -14.91
N TYR A 70 -1.92 -23.10 -16.21
CA TYR A 70 -2.59 -22.23 -17.18
C TYR A 70 -4.08 -22.56 -17.32
N GLN A 71 -4.44 -23.85 -17.32
CA GLN A 71 -5.83 -24.27 -17.36
C GLN A 71 -6.59 -23.79 -16.10
N PHE A 72 -5.96 -23.89 -14.92
CA PHE A 72 -6.56 -23.37 -13.69
C PHE A 72 -6.68 -21.85 -13.69
N LEU A 73 -5.67 -21.14 -14.22
CA LEU A 73 -5.69 -19.70 -14.35
C LEU A 73 -6.84 -19.24 -15.27
N ASP A 74 -7.02 -19.89 -16.42
CA ASP A 74 -8.08 -19.56 -17.38
C ASP A 74 -9.48 -19.74 -16.76
N VAL A 75 -9.70 -20.86 -16.07
CA VAL A 75 -10.95 -21.13 -15.35
C VAL A 75 -11.16 -20.10 -14.23
N PHE A 76 -10.12 -19.78 -13.46
CA PHE A 76 -10.19 -18.79 -12.40
C PHE A 76 -10.55 -17.39 -12.93
N LEU A 77 -9.92 -16.95 -14.03
CA LEU A 77 -10.21 -15.68 -14.68
C LEU A 77 -11.66 -15.64 -15.20
N TYR A 78 -12.13 -16.74 -15.77
CA TYR A 78 -13.53 -16.88 -16.19
C TYR A 78 -14.50 -16.70 -15.01
N ILE A 79 -14.24 -17.37 -13.88
CA ILE A 79 -15.08 -17.25 -12.68
C ILE A 79 -15.06 -15.82 -12.15
N LEU A 80 -13.88 -15.21 -12.05
CA LEU A 80 -13.69 -13.86 -11.54
C LEU A 80 -14.45 -12.79 -12.35
N GLN A 81 -14.51 -12.97 -13.68
CA GLN A 81 -15.24 -12.08 -14.57
C GLN A 81 -16.76 -12.19 -14.38
N HIS A 82 -17.29 -13.43 -14.30
CA HIS A 82 -18.74 -13.69 -14.38
C HIS A 82 -19.43 -13.79 -13.01
N TYR A 83 -18.72 -14.16 -11.95
CA TYR A 83 -19.30 -14.38 -10.62
C TYR A 83 -18.76 -13.35 -9.61
N PRO A 84 -19.64 -12.70 -8.83
CA PRO A 84 -19.22 -11.69 -7.87
C PRO A 84 -18.42 -12.33 -6.72
N PRO A 85 -17.17 -11.87 -6.47
CA PRO A 85 -16.28 -12.46 -5.48
C PRO A 85 -16.64 -12.00 -4.06
N ASN A 86 -17.81 -12.40 -3.56
CA ASN A 86 -18.33 -11.94 -2.27
C ASN A 86 -18.03 -12.92 -1.12
N SER A 87 -17.58 -14.14 -1.41
CA SER A 87 -17.27 -15.11 -0.36
C SER A 87 -15.86 -14.87 0.21
N LYS A 88 -15.71 -15.13 1.52
CA LYS A 88 -14.41 -15.12 2.21
C LYS A 88 -13.44 -16.10 1.55
N THR A 89 -13.93 -17.27 1.17
CA THR A 89 -13.13 -18.30 0.48
C THR A 89 -12.57 -17.80 -0.84
N PHE A 90 -13.41 -17.13 -1.65
CA PHE A 90 -12.96 -16.56 -2.91
C PHE A 90 -11.93 -15.45 -2.69
N SER A 91 -12.12 -14.61 -1.68
CA SER A 91 -11.15 -13.57 -1.31
C SER A 91 -9.79 -14.16 -0.92
N ASN A 92 -9.79 -15.27 -0.16
CA ASN A 92 -8.56 -15.99 0.18
C ASN A 92 -7.89 -16.60 -1.07
N LEU A 93 -8.68 -17.16 -2.00
CA LEU A 93 -8.15 -17.66 -3.26
C LEU A 93 -7.51 -16.55 -4.08
N MET A 94 -8.15 -15.37 -4.18
CA MET A 94 -7.56 -14.21 -4.88
C MET A 94 -6.19 -13.87 -4.28
N THR A 95 -6.08 -13.81 -2.95
CA THR A 95 -4.80 -13.57 -2.25
C THR A 95 -3.77 -14.65 -2.62
N SER A 96 -4.14 -15.93 -2.62
CA SER A 96 -3.26 -17.02 -3.09
C SER A 96 -2.83 -16.86 -4.56
N MET A 97 -3.75 -16.49 -5.45
CA MET A 97 -3.48 -16.31 -6.87
C MET A 97 -2.51 -15.15 -7.15
N ILE A 98 -2.49 -14.10 -6.32
CA ILE A 98 -1.49 -13.02 -6.43
C ILE A 98 -0.08 -13.55 -6.21
N ARG A 99 0.09 -14.51 -5.29
CA ARG A 99 1.39 -15.15 -5.07
C ARG A 99 1.83 -15.97 -6.29
N CYS A 100 0.87 -16.48 -7.07
CA CYS A 100 1.13 -17.24 -8.27
C CYS A 100 1.47 -16.35 -9.49
N GLU A 101 0.62 -15.37 -9.77
CA GLU A 101 0.76 -14.45 -10.90
C GLU A 101 0.51 -13.01 -10.42
N PRO A 102 1.57 -12.29 -9.99
CA PRO A 102 1.44 -10.94 -9.42
C PRO A 102 0.82 -9.90 -10.37
N LYS A 103 0.90 -10.14 -11.70
CA LYS A 103 0.29 -9.27 -12.73
C LYS A 103 -1.23 -9.17 -12.62
N LEU A 104 -1.87 -10.11 -11.91
CA LEU A 104 -3.31 -10.07 -11.66
C LEU A 104 -3.75 -8.88 -10.78
N LEU A 105 -2.81 -8.23 -10.07
CA LEU A 105 -3.12 -7.12 -9.16
C LEU A 105 -3.92 -6.01 -9.84
N ASN A 106 -3.52 -5.55 -11.03
CA ASN A 106 -4.24 -4.51 -11.76
C ASN A 106 -5.69 -4.91 -12.08
N TYR A 107 -5.88 -6.17 -12.51
CA TYR A 107 -7.20 -6.71 -12.82
C TYR A 107 -8.08 -6.77 -11.57
N TYR A 108 -7.51 -7.18 -10.44
CA TYR A 108 -8.23 -7.28 -9.17
C TYR A 108 -8.61 -5.92 -8.61
N LEU A 109 -7.71 -4.94 -8.69
CA LEU A 109 -8.01 -3.55 -8.32
C LEU A 109 -9.21 -3.04 -9.11
N ARG A 110 -9.19 -3.22 -10.44
CA ARG A 110 -10.28 -2.79 -11.33
C ARG A 110 -11.61 -3.43 -10.98
N ILE A 111 -11.65 -4.75 -10.80
CA ILE A 111 -12.90 -5.45 -10.46
C ILE A 111 -13.39 -5.07 -9.07
N SER A 112 -12.50 -5.04 -8.08
CA SER A 112 -12.91 -4.78 -6.70
C SER A 112 -13.42 -3.36 -6.56
N LEU A 113 -12.67 -2.37 -7.04
CA LEU A 113 -12.99 -0.96 -6.86
C LEU A 113 -14.17 -0.51 -7.73
N SER A 114 -14.32 -1.03 -8.94
CA SER A 114 -15.48 -0.71 -9.80
C SER A 114 -16.83 -1.20 -9.24
N ARG A 115 -16.79 -2.19 -8.34
CA ARG A 115 -18.00 -2.77 -7.72
C ARG A 115 -18.25 -2.26 -6.30
N THR A 116 -17.38 -1.40 -5.75
CA THR A 116 -17.53 -0.87 -4.39
C THR A 116 -18.42 0.38 -4.40
N PRO A 117 -19.61 0.34 -3.77
CA PRO A 117 -20.48 1.51 -3.71
C PRO A 117 -19.95 2.51 -2.68
N LEU A 118 -19.67 3.75 -3.12
CA LEU A 118 -19.06 4.81 -2.29
C LEU A 118 -19.94 5.24 -1.11
N ASN A 119 -21.26 5.09 -1.22
CA ASN A 119 -22.22 5.42 -0.17
C ASN A 119 -22.23 4.41 0.99
N ASN A 120 -21.55 3.27 0.85
CA ASN A 120 -21.51 2.23 1.86
C ASN A 120 -20.11 2.14 2.48
N ILE A 121 -19.90 2.91 3.56
CA ILE A 121 -18.61 3.02 4.25
C ILE A 121 -18.05 1.65 4.66
N PRO A 122 -18.83 0.71 5.26
CA PRO A 122 -18.34 -0.64 5.54
C PRO A 122 -17.79 -1.38 4.31
N LEU A 123 -18.47 -1.28 3.16
CA LEU A 123 -18.01 -1.94 1.93
C LEU A 123 -16.75 -1.28 1.36
N VAL A 124 -16.64 0.05 1.43
CA VAL A 124 -15.40 0.77 1.09
C VAL A 124 -14.25 0.31 1.98
N ALA A 125 -14.46 0.26 3.30
CA ALA A 125 -13.45 -0.17 4.25
C ALA A 125 -13.03 -1.63 4.06
N ALA A 126 -13.97 -2.52 3.74
CA ALA A 126 -13.69 -3.93 3.43
C ALA A 126 -12.91 -4.07 2.12
N SER A 127 -13.24 -3.26 1.10
CA SER A 127 -12.53 -3.25 -0.19
C SER A 127 -11.09 -2.78 -0.02
N LEU A 128 -10.87 -1.69 0.70
CA LEU A 128 -9.51 -1.21 1.03
C LEU A 128 -8.72 -2.23 1.84
N ALA A 129 -9.33 -2.90 2.82
CA ALA A 129 -8.68 -3.95 3.60
C ALA A 129 -8.28 -5.16 2.74
N LYS A 130 -9.14 -5.54 1.78
CA LYS A 130 -8.86 -6.62 0.82
C LYS A 130 -7.69 -6.26 -0.08
N ILE A 131 -7.65 -5.03 -0.57
CA ILE A 131 -6.53 -4.54 -1.39
C ILE A 131 -5.25 -4.49 -0.55
N GLN A 132 -5.32 -4.03 0.69
CA GLN A 132 -4.18 -4.00 1.60
C GLN A 132 -3.57 -5.40 1.80
N SER A 133 -4.40 -6.43 1.98
CA SER A 133 -3.90 -7.79 2.15
C SER A 133 -3.16 -8.28 0.89
N TRP A 134 -3.63 -7.90 -0.30
CA TRP A 134 -2.93 -8.18 -1.55
C TRP A 134 -1.56 -7.54 -1.63
N PHE A 135 -1.43 -6.28 -1.21
CA PHE A 135 -0.12 -5.61 -1.13
C PHE A 135 0.80 -6.29 -0.10
N ASN A 136 0.25 -6.75 1.03
CA ASN A 136 1.03 -7.46 2.05
C ASN A 136 1.65 -8.78 1.55
N GLU A 137 1.03 -9.46 0.58
CA GLU A 137 1.62 -10.65 -0.03
C GLU A 137 2.95 -10.35 -0.73
N PHE A 138 3.11 -9.16 -1.33
CA PHE A 138 4.39 -8.74 -1.92
C PHE A 138 5.49 -8.61 -0.85
N GLY A 139 5.12 -8.12 0.33
CA GLY A 139 6.02 -8.08 1.48
C GLY A 139 6.44 -9.46 1.95
N VAL A 140 5.50 -10.41 2.02
CA VAL A 140 5.77 -11.82 2.38
C VAL A 140 6.70 -12.49 1.35
N LEU A 141 6.51 -12.19 0.07
CA LEU A 141 7.33 -12.75 -1.01
C LEU A 141 8.68 -12.03 -1.19
N GLY A 142 8.85 -10.85 -0.58
CA GLY A 142 10.01 -9.99 -0.83
C GLY A 142 10.08 -9.51 -2.29
N LEU A 143 8.94 -9.41 -2.97
CA LEU A 143 8.85 -9.02 -4.38
C LEU A 143 8.41 -7.56 -4.52
N PRO A 144 8.90 -6.84 -5.54
CA PRO A 144 8.33 -5.55 -5.90
C PRO A 144 6.90 -5.70 -6.43
N ILE A 145 6.14 -4.60 -6.42
CA ILE A 145 4.90 -4.50 -7.19
C ILE A 145 5.17 -4.76 -8.69
N PRO A 146 4.18 -5.23 -9.47
CA PRO A 146 4.36 -5.46 -10.89
C PRO A 146 4.85 -4.17 -11.60
N PRO A 147 5.83 -4.26 -12.51
CA PRO A 147 6.37 -3.08 -13.20
C PRO A 147 5.33 -2.40 -14.10
N ASP A 148 4.29 -3.14 -14.51
CA ASP A 148 3.13 -2.69 -15.26
C ASP A 148 1.97 -2.23 -14.36
N PHE A 149 2.21 -1.99 -13.06
CA PHE A 149 1.18 -1.50 -12.15
C PHE A 149 0.58 -0.18 -12.65
N ASP A 150 -0.74 -0.14 -12.75
CA ASP A 150 -1.48 0.97 -13.33
C ASP A 150 -1.69 2.09 -12.30
N ILE A 151 -0.62 2.85 -12.07
CA ILE A 151 -0.62 4.00 -11.17
C ILE A 151 -1.66 5.06 -11.55
N PRO A 152 -1.83 5.44 -12.84
CA PRO A 152 -2.86 6.40 -13.22
C PRO A 152 -4.25 5.95 -12.82
N TYR A 153 -4.61 4.68 -13.07
CA TYR A 153 -5.89 4.14 -12.63
C TYR A 153 -6.00 4.16 -11.09
N PHE A 154 -4.96 3.74 -10.39
CA PHE A 154 -4.96 3.74 -8.93
C PHE A 154 -5.19 5.15 -8.35
N CYS A 155 -4.46 6.16 -8.85
CA CYS A 155 -4.64 7.56 -8.45
C CYS A 155 -6.05 8.08 -8.76
N SER A 156 -6.64 7.72 -9.92
CA SER A 156 -8.02 8.13 -10.25
C SER A 156 -9.06 7.57 -9.28
N VAL A 157 -8.83 6.37 -8.71
CA VAL A 157 -9.73 5.82 -7.70
C VAL A 157 -9.51 6.50 -6.35
N LEU A 158 -8.25 6.79 -5.98
CA LEU A 158 -7.96 7.57 -4.77
C LEU A 158 -8.61 8.95 -4.83
N GLU A 159 -8.56 9.60 -5.99
CA GLU A 159 -9.18 10.90 -6.26
C GLU A 159 -10.68 10.89 -5.95
N ILE A 160 -11.40 9.90 -6.49
CA ILE A 160 -12.82 9.70 -6.19
C ILE A 160 -13.07 9.53 -4.69
N LEU A 161 -12.22 8.74 -3.99
CA LEU A 161 -12.36 8.51 -2.56
C LEU A 161 -12.06 9.77 -1.72
N PHE A 162 -11.05 10.54 -2.09
CA PHE A 162 -10.72 11.81 -1.41
C PHE A 162 -11.83 12.86 -1.61
N GLU A 163 -12.45 12.90 -2.79
CA GLU A 163 -13.54 13.83 -3.11
C GLU A 163 -14.85 13.54 -2.38
N THR A 164 -15.00 12.36 -1.75
CA THR A 164 -16.15 12.10 -0.88
C THR A 164 -16.19 12.98 0.37
N ASP A 165 -15.04 13.55 0.78
CA ASP A 165 -14.84 14.38 1.98
C ASP A 165 -15.43 13.78 3.28
N HIS A 166 -15.62 12.46 3.31
CA HIS A 166 -16.20 11.78 4.45
C HIS A 166 -15.09 11.30 5.40
N HIS A 167 -14.99 11.89 6.59
CA HIS A 167 -13.89 11.66 7.55
C HIS A 167 -13.57 10.16 7.80
N GLN A 168 -14.58 9.27 7.89
CA GLN A 168 -14.32 7.83 8.07
C GLN A 168 -13.66 7.18 6.86
N ILE A 169 -14.05 7.59 5.64
CA ILE A 169 -13.45 7.10 4.39
C ILE A 169 -12.02 7.64 4.30
N LEU A 170 -11.82 8.93 4.57
CA LEU A 170 -10.50 9.56 4.56
C LEU A 170 -9.54 8.92 5.56
N CYS A 171 -9.96 8.72 6.82
CA CYS A 171 -9.16 8.04 7.83
C CYS A 171 -8.79 6.61 7.39
N ARG A 172 -9.75 5.87 6.81
CA ARG A 172 -9.48 4.51 6.33
C ARG A 172 -8.54 4.49 5.14
N LEU A 173 -8.69 5.45 4.22
CA LEU A 173 -7.84 5.63 3.06
C LEU A 173 -6.41 6.03 3.44
N LEU A 174 -6.24 6.95 4.39
CA LEU A 174 -4.93 7.36 4.88
C LEU A 174 -4.21 6.22 5.61
N SER A 175 -4.94 5.45 6.44
CA SER A 175 -4.40 4.22 7.05
C SER A 175 -3.99 3.20 6.00
N PHE A 176 -4.84 2.97 4.99
CA PHE A 176 -4.56 2.07 3.89
C PHE A 176 -3.30 2.50 3.14
N LEU A 177 -3.20 3.76 2.72
CA LEU A 177 -2.03 4.31 2.05
C LEU A 177 -0.78 4.15 2.92
N TYR A 178 -0.85 4.51 4.21
CA TYR A 178 0.26 4.35 5.14
C TYR A 178 0.83 2.94 5.14
N ASP A 179 -0.04 1.92 5.13
CA ASP A 179 0.37 0.53 5.17
C ASP A 179 0.98 0.04 3.84
N ILE A 180 0.54 0.58 2.70
CA ILE A 180 1.00 0.12 1.38
C ILE A 180 2.12 0.96 0.76
N MET A 181 2.43 2.14 1.32
CA MET A 181 3.41 3.06 0.73
C MET A 181 4.79 2.41 0.50
N ASP A 182 5.18 1.48 1.37
CA ASP A 182 6.50 0.84 1.32
C ASP A 182 6.67 -0.10 0.12
N TYR A 183 5.58 -0.48 -0.54
CA TYR A 183 5.62 -1.32 -1.75
C TYR A 183 5.87 -0.52 -3.04
N PHE A 184 5.64 0.79 -3.02
CA PHE A 184 5.90 1.65 -4.17
C PHE A 184 7.33 2.15 -4.14
N GLY A 185 8.08 1.89 -5.21
CA GLY A 185 9.40 2.46 -5.49
C GLY A 185 9.42 3.16 -6.85
N GLY A 186 10.46 3.94 -7.12
CA GLY A 186 10.70 4.61 -8.38
C GLY A 186 9.58 5.56 -8.78
N ASP A 187 9.23 5.52 -10.07
CA ASP A 187 8.24 6.43 -10.65
C ASP A 187 6.82 6.26 -10.11
N PRO A 188 6.32 5.02 -9.84
CA PRO A 188 5.07 4.82 -9.13
C PRO A 188 4.94 5.60 -7.82
N ARG A 189 6.00 5.56 -7.00
CA ARG A 189 6.05 6.28 -5.74
C ARG A 189 6.02 7.80 -5.96
N LYS A 190 6.84 8.32 -6.88
CA LYS A 190 6.88 9.76 -7.20
C LYS A 190 5.53 10.26 -7.70
N ALA A 191 4.86 9.50 -8.57
CA ALA A 191 3.54 9.86 -9.09
C ALA A 191 2.50 9.92 -7.97
N LEU A 192 2.46 8.91 -7.09
CA LEU A 192 1.54 8.89 -5.95
C LEU A 192 1.82 10.02 -4.94
N MET A 193 3.10 10.30 -4.65
CA MET A 193 3.48 11.41 -3.77
C MET A 193 3.19 12.78 -4.39
N SER A 194 3.41 12.94 -5.68
CA SER A 194 3.06 14.18 -6.38
C SER A 194 1.55 14.40 -6.34
N PHE A 195 0.76 13.36 -6.65
CA PHE A 195 -0.70 13.40 -6.53
C PHE A 195 -1.17 13.85 -5.14
N LEU A 196 -0.68 13.23 -4.07
CA LEU A 196 -1.08 13.59 -2.70
C LEU A 196 -0.63 15.01 -2.31
N LEU A 197 0.63 15.36 -2.61
CA LEU A 197 1.21 16.64 -2.18
C LEU A 197 0.73 17.83 -3.01
N ASP A 198 0.45 17.64 -4.30
CA ASP A 198 0.01 18.72 -5.19
C ASP A 198 -1.49 18.97 -5.05
N LYS A 199 -2.31 17.91 -5.03
CA LYS A 199 -3.77 18.07 -5.07
C LYS A 199 -4.41 18.12 -3.69
N TYR A 200 -3.91 17.36 -2.73
CA TYR A 200 -4.61 17.13 -1.45
C TYR A 200 -3.86 17.60 -0.21
N PHE A 201 -2.66 18.18 -0.35
CA PHE A 201 -1.87 18.56 0.82
C PHE A 201 -2.61 19.52 1.74
N PHE A 202 -3.10 20.65 1.22
CA PHE A 202 -3.76 21.65 2.05
C PHE A 202 -5.08 21.14 2.61
N SER A 203 -5.89 20.42 1.80
CA SER A 203 -7.19 19.90 2.25
C SER A 203 -7.05 18.85 3.35
N LEU A 204 -6.01 18.01 3.31
CA LEU A 204 -5.77 16.99 4.34
C LEU A 204 -5.00 17.54 5.54
N PHE A 205 -4.01 18.40 5.32
CA PHE A 205 -3.21 19.00 6.41
C PHE A 205 -4.05 19.95 7.26
N LEU A 206 -4.93 20.72 6.62
CA LEU A 206 -5.82 21.70 7.24
C LEU A 206 -7.27 21.20 7.31
N HIS A 207 -7.47 19.88 7.27
CA HIS A 207 -8.80 19.28 7.32
C HIS A 207 -9.54 19.70 8.59
N TRP A 208 -10.87 19.85 8.55
CA TRP A 208 -11.66 20.29 9.70
C TRP A 208 -11.66 19.27 10.86
N ASP A 209 -11.69 17.98 10.52
CA ASP A 209 -11.64 16.88 11.48
C ASP A 209 -10.20 16.61 11.96
N THR A 210 -10.02 16.65 13.29
CA THR A 210 -8.74 16.44 13.96
C THR A 210 -8.16 15.05 13.73
N VAL A 211 -9.00 14.01 13.66
CA VAL A 211 -8.51 12.64 13.48
C VAL A 211 -7.89 12.50 12.08
N THR A 212 -8.56 13.01 11.06
CA THR A 212 -8.08 13.03 9.68
C THR A 212 -6.77 13.80 9.55
N ARG A 213 -6.65 14.99 10.17
CA ARG A 213 -5.37 15.74 10.23
C ARG A 213 -4.26 14.92 10.87
N ASN A 214 -4.53 14.29 12.01
CA ASN A 214 -3.55 13.45 12.71
C ASN A 214 -3.05 12.29 11.83
N TYR A 215 -3.95 11.59 11.13
CA TYR A 215 -3.54 10.55 10.17
C TYR A 215 -2.63 11.12 9.09
N PHE A 216 -2.97 12.26 8.51
CA PHE A 216 -2.18 12.86 7.44
C PHE A 216 -0.83 13.38 7.92
N HIS A 217 -0.77 14.06 9.07
CA HIS A 217 0.48 14.54 9.68
C HIS A 217 1.43 13.38 9.96
N GLN A 218 0.90 12.26 10.49
CA GLN A 218 1.68 11.06 10.73
C GLN A 218 2.14 10.42 9.40
N PHE A 219 1.26 10.37 8.40
CA PHE A 219 1.62 9.88 7.07
C PHE A 219 2.80 10.64 6.47
N ILE A 220 2.78 11.98 6.49
CA ILE A 220 3.87 12.82 5.92
C ILE A 220 5.16 12.81 6.75
N LEU A 221 5.13 12.34 7.99
CA LEU A 221 6.31 12.26 8.86
C LEU A 221 7.01 10.91 8.76
N TRP A 222 6.24 9.81 8.64
CA TRP A 222 6.76 8.45 8.74
C TRP A 222 6.71 7.64 7.45
N LYS A 223 5.93 8.04 6.42
CA LYS A 223 5.77 7.23 5.19
C LYS A 223 6.13 7.92 3.89
N THR A 224 6.21 9.25 3.86
CA THR A 224 6.57 9.97 2.63
C THR A 224 8.05 9.84 2.29
N THR A 225 8.93 9.69 3.28
CA THR A 225 10.38 9.49 3.11
C THR A 225 10.81 8.19 3.77
N ARG A 226 11.61 7.37 3.09
CA ARG A 226 12.15 6.12 3.66
C ARG A 226 13.36 6.41 4.55
N LEU A 227 14.15 7.43 4.20
CA LEU A 227 15.23 7.91 5.04
C LEU A 227 14.73 8.71 6.24
N LYS A 228 15.43 8.56 7.37
CA LYS A 228 15.25 9.42 8.53
C LYS A 228 15.55 10.86 8.14
N ARG A 229 14.68 11.80 8.53
CA ARG A 229 14.82 13.24 8.20
C ARG A 229 16.16 13.84 8.59
N LYS A 230 16.80 13.35 9.67
CA LYS A 230 18.15 13.76 10.08
C LYS A 230 19.19 13.51 8.98
N ILE A 231 19.11 12.36 8.31
CA ILE A 231 20.01 11.98 7.21
C ILE A 231 19.76 12.88 5.99
N LEU A 232 18.49 13.17 5.71
CA LEU A 232 18.10 14.08 4.62
C LEU A 232 18.58 15.52 4.85
N LYS A 233 18.77 15.94 6.11
CA LYS A 233 19.35 17.25 6.44
C LYS A 233 20.87 17.30 6.27
N THR A 234 21.57 16.19 6.49
CA THR A 234 23.04 16.16 6.53
C THR A 234 23.70 15.77 5.21
N ASN A 235 22.94 15.40 4.17
CA ASN A 235 23.45 14.99 2.84
C ASN A 235 24.53 13.88 2.86
N SER A 236 24.65 13.11 3.95
CA SER A 236 25.64 12.04 4.08
C SER A 236 25.11 10.76 3.45
N ILE A 237 25.68 10.37 2.30
CA ILE A 237 25.16 9.29 1.44
C ILE A 237 25.69 7.90 1.84
N ASP A 238 26.74 7.84 2.66
CA ASP A 238 27.51 6.60 2.84
C ASP A 238 26.79 5.50 3.67
N ASP A 239 25.78 5.84 4.47
CA ASP A 239 25.02 4.88 5.31
C ASP A 239 23.74 4.33 4.63
N ILE A 240 23.47 4.70 3.38
CA ILE A 240 22.13 4.63 2.79
C ILE A 240 21.78 3.26 2.17
N LYS A 241 22.78 2.48 1.74
CA LYS A 241 22.55 1.26 0.93
C LYS A 241 21.80 0.14 1.66
N ASN A 242 21.79 0.14 2.98
CA ASN A 242 21.13 -0.90 3.79
C ASN A 242 19.68 -0.55 4.20
N VAL A 243 19.19 0.65 3.87
CA VAL A 243 17.86 1.13 4.29
C VAL A 243 16.76 0.69 3.30
N TYR A 244 17.10 0.56 2.02
CA TYR A 244 16.13 0.26 0.98
C TYR A 244 15.97 -1.25 0.76
N PRO A 245 14.76 -1.71 0.39
CA PRO A 245 14.58 -3.09 -0.06
C PRO A 245 15.51 -3.41 -1.23
N SER A 246 16.02 -4.64 -1.28
CA SER A 246 17.02 -5.09 -2.27
C SER A 246 16.56 -4.98 -3.73
N PHE A 247 15.25 -4.86 -3.97
CA PHE A 247 14.65 -4.72 -5.29
C PHE A 247 14.52 -3.27 -5.77
N MET A 248 14.94 -2.28 -4.98
CA MET A 248 14.89 -0.86 -5.34
C MET A 248 16.29 -0.31 -5.62
N ASP A 249 16.37 0.66 -6.53
CA ASP A 249 17.61 1.43 -6.78
C ASP A 249 17.78 2.50 -5.68
N PRO A 250 18.80 2.37 -4.81
CA PRO A 250 19.02 3.32 -3.72
C PRO A 250 19.19 4.77 -4.20
N GLU A 251 19.85 5.00 -5.35
CA GLU A 251 20.11 6.37 -5.81
C GLU A 251 18.84 7.09 -6.24
N VAL A 252 17.95 6.35 -6.93
CA VAL A 252 16.63 6.87 -7.34
C VAL A 252 15.76 7.16 -6.12
N GLU A 253 15.79 6.28 -5.12
CA GLU A 253 15.00 6.45 -3.89
C GLU A 253 15.49 7.62 -3.03
N VAL A 254 16.81 7.81 -2.89
CA VAL A 254 17.38 8.97 -2.18
C VAL A 254 16.94 10.28 -2.81
N ARG A 255 17.07 10.38 -4.14
CA ARG A 255 16.67 11.57 -4.88
C ARG A 255 15.18 11.86 -4.70
N SER A 256 14.37 10.80 -4.70
CA SER A 256 12.93 10.90 -4.46
C SER A 256 12.65 11.38 -3.04
N ASP A 257 13.30 10.82 -2.02
CA ASP A 257 13.16 11.22 -0.62
C ASP A 257 13.53 12.70 -0.40
N VAL A 258 14.65 13.16 -0.97
CA VAL A 258 15.09 14.57 -0.91
C VAL A 258 14.04 15.48 -1.55
N THR A 259 13.57 15.14 -2.75
CA THR A 259 12.57 15.94 -3.49
C THR A 259 11.25 16.03 -2.72
N ILE A 260 10.76 14.90 -2.21
CA ILE A 260 9.52 14.82 -1.42
C ILE A 260 9.68 15.63 -0.12
N TYR A 261 10.81 15.49 0.57
CA TYR A 261 11.09 16.22 1.80
C TYR A 261 11.10 17.74 1.57
N SER A 262 11.86 18.21 0.57
CA SER A 262 11.94 19.64 0.22
C SER A 262 10.56 20.21 -0.11
N LYS A 263 9.75 19.46 -0.86
CA LYS A 263 8.37 19.86 -1.20
C LYS A 263 7.48 20.00 0.03
N ILE A 264 7.52 19.02 0.95
CA ILE A 264 6.79 19.08 2.21
C ILE A 264 7.21 20.31 3.03
N GLN A 265 8.52 20.60 3.13
CA GLN A 265 9.00 21.79 3.83
C GLN A 265 8.47 23.08 3.20
N CYS A 266 8.50 23.19 1.87
CA CYS A 266 7.95 24.34 1.15
C CYS A 266 6.45 24.51 1.41
N LEU A 267 5.67 23.43 1.37
CA LEU A 267 4.23 23.50 1.61
C LEU A 267 3.89 23.89 3.06
N ILE A 268 4.68 23.43 4.04
CA ILE A 268 4.54 23.86 5.45
C ILE A 268 4.90 25.35 5.59
N GLN A 269 5.98 25.79 4.92
CA GLN A 269 6.39 27.18 4.92
C GLN A 269 5.29 28.09 4.35
N ASN A 270 4.64 27.67 3.26
CA ASN A 270 3.50 28.38 2.69
C ASN A 270 2.35 28.56 3.71
N ILE A 271 2.09 27.55 4.55
CA ILE A 271 1.10 27.67 5.63
C ILE A 271 1.54 28.72 6.65
N GLU A 272 2.78 28.65 7.12
CA GLU A 272 3.30 29.61 8.11
C GLU A 272 3.35 31.04 7.55
N ASP A 273 3.64 31.21 6.26
CA ASP A 273 3.69 32.51 5.60
C ASP A 273 2.30 33.14 5.48
N GLN A 274 1.28 32.38 5.07
CA GLN A 274 -0.09 32.89 4.99
C GLN A 274 -0.71 33.17 6.37
N VAL A 275 -0.28 32.45 7.41
CA VAL A 275 -0.65 32.78 8.80
C VAL A 275 -0.01 34.09 9.26
N ARG A 276 1.22 34.39 8.81
CA ARG A 276 1.92 35.64 9.14
C ARG A 276 1.42 36.83 8.32
N ASP A 277 1.16 36.62 7.05
CA ASP A 277 0.66 37.62 6.11
C ASP A 277 -0.62 37.11 5.43
N ASN A 278 -1.75 37.67 5.85
CA ASN A 278 -3.07 37.32 5.33
C ASN A 278 -3.30 37.76 3.86
N ASN A 279 -2.33 38.46 3.24
CA ASN A 279 -2.34 38.77 1.82
C ASN A 279 -1.83 37.61 0.95
N CYS A 280 -1.12 36.63 1.52
CA CYS A 280 -0.72 35.44 0.79
C CYS A 280 -1.95 34.59 0.41
N GLN A 281 -1.90 33.95 -0.76
CA GLN A 281 -2.98 33.11 -1.30
C GLN A 281 -2.44 31.73 -1.71
N TYR A 282 -1.75 31.05 -0.80
CA TYR A 282 -1.24 29.70 -1.05
C TYR A 282 -2.33 28.63 -0.91
N PHE A 283 -3.32 28.86 -0.05
CA PHE A 283 -4.49 27.99 0.13
C PHE A 283 -5.77 28.79 0.42
N ASP A 284 -6.93 28.13 0.30
CA ASP A 284 -8.25 28.75 0.52
C ASP A 284 -8.37 29.34 1.93
N LYS A 285 -8.83 30.59 2.02
CA LYS A 285 -9.09 31.30 3.28
C LYS A 285 -10.06 30.57 4.19
N ASN A 286 -10.95 29.73 3.65
CA ASN A 286 -11.85 28.88 4.43
C ASN A 286 -11.11 27.90 5.36
N LEU A 287 -9.85 27.56 5.05
CA LEU A 287 -9.03 26.66 5.85
C LEU A 287 -8.26 27.38 6.97
N MET A 288 -8.25 28.73 6.98
CA MET A 288 -7.53 29.54 7.97
C MET A 288 -7.83 29.17 9.44
N PRO A 289 -9.08 28.87 9.84
CA PRO A 289 -9.39 28.49 11.22
C PRO A 289 -8.65 27.23 11.71
N TYR A 290 -8.23 26.35 10.78
CA TYR A 290 -7.58 25.07 11.10
C TYR A 290 -6.05 25.15 11.09
N THR A 291 -5.47 26.26 10.61
CA THR A 291 -4.01 26.42 10.45
C THR A 291 -3.24 26.32 11.76
N LEU A 292 -3.61 27.10 12.77
CA LEU A 292 -2.92 27.11 14.06
C LEU A 292 -3.03 25.77 14.80
N PRO A 293 -4.23 25.14 14.91
CA PRO A 293 -4.34 23.77 15.41
C PRO A 293 -3.47 22.77 14.64
N ALA A 294 -3.55 22.77 13.31
CA ALA A 294 -2.81 21.83 12.47
C ALA A 294 -1.29 21.98 12.61
N LEU A 295 -0.76 23.21 12.63
CA LEU A 295 0.67 23.45 12.85
C LEU A 295 1.13 23.00 14.23
N THR A 296 0.30 23.19 15.25
CA THR A 296 0.60 22.76 16.63
C THR A 296 0.64 21.24 16.71
N GLU A 297 -0.37 20.56 16.17
CA GLU A 297 -0.43 19.09 16.06
C GLU A 297 0.79 18.54 15.29
N TYR A 298 1.08 19.11 14.13
CA TYR A 298 2.22 18.71 13.31
C TYR A 298 3.56 18.88 14.04
N LYS A 299 3.79 20.02 14.73
CA LYS A 299 5.01 20.25 15.52
C LYS A 299 5.16 19.24 16.65
N ASN A 300 4.07 18.84 17.27
CA ASN A 300 4.07 17.79 18.29
C ASN A 300 4.40 16.41 17.71
N PHE A 301 3.92 16.08 16.51
CA PHE A 301 4.33 14.85 15.84
C PHE A 301 5.78 14.91 15.34
N LEU A 302 6.26 16.09 14.94
CA LEU A 302 7.64 16.30 14.52
C LEU A 302 8.63 16.01 15.65
N SER A 303 8.38 16.53 16.86
CA SER A 303 9.24 16.24 18.02
C SER A 303 9.27 14.74 18.36
N ARG A 304 8.14 14.04 18.22
CA ARG A 304 8.09 12.58 18.37
C ARG A 304 8.84 11.84 17.27
N ASN A 305 8.78 12.34 16.03
CA ASN A 305 9.52 11.78 14.92
C ASN A 305 11.03 11.93 15.12
N GLU A 306 11.48 13.03 15.73
CA GLU A 306 12.89 13.24 16.08
C GLU A 306 13.36 12.25 17.14
N VAL A 307 12.58 12.06 18.22
CA VAL A 307 12.86 11.03 19.24
C VAL A 307 12.88 9.62 18.63
N TRP A 308 11.91 9.31 17.75
CA TRP A 308 11.90 8.03 17.04
C TRP A 308 13.12 7.86 16.12
N ALA A 309 13.55 8.93 15.44
CA ALA A 309 14.71 8.89 14.56
C ALA A 309 16.01 8.59 15.34
N GLU A 310 16.10 8.95 16.61
CA GLU A 310 17.21 8.60 17.50
C GLU A 310 17.12 7.15 18.02
N SER A 311 15.93 6.56 18.03
CA SER A 311 15.76 5.17 18.39
C SER A 311 16.34 4.22 17.33
N SER A 312 16.85 3.07 17.78
CA SER A 312 17.28 1.96 16.93
C SER A 312 16.12 1.17 16.32
N SER A 313 14.87 1.52 16.65
CA SER A 313 13.69 0.88 16.09
C SER A 313 13.40 1.43 14.69
N ASN A 314 13.35 0.53 13.70
CA ASN A 314 12.91 0.86 12.35
C ASN A 314 11.38 0.84 12.18
N SER A 315 10.63 0.46 13.21
CA SER A 315 9.16 0.33 13.11
C SER A 315 8.45 1.41 13.91
N TRP A 316 7.62 2.20 13.24
CA TRP A 316 6.64 3.09 13.86
C TRP A 316 5.24 2.75 13.34
N LYS A 317 4.27 2.71 14.26
CA LYS A 317 2.87 2.41 13.96
C LYS A 317 2.07 3.70 13.98
N LEU A 318 1.15 3.86 13.03
CA LEU A 318 0.12 4.90 13.10
C LEU A 318 -0.60 4.81 14.44
N ASN A 319 -0.66 5.94 15.13
CA ASN A 319 -1.40 6.07 16.38
C ASN A 319 -2.22 7.37 16.33
N PRO A 320 -3.35 7.36 15.61
CA PRO A 320 -4.14 8.55 15.31
C PRO A 320 -4.90 9.09 16.54
N LEU A 321 -5.08 8.26 17.57
CA LEU A 321 -5.90 8.53 18.76
C LEU A 321 -5.14 9.08 19.96
N PHE A 322 -3.89 9.53 19.80
CA PHE A 322 -3.32 10.42 20.80
C PHE A 322 -4.02 11.77 20.67
N LEU A 323 -5.12 11.95 21.41
CA LEU A 323 -5.63 13.27 21.76
C LEU A 323 -4.47 14.01 22.40
N ILE A 324 -3.82 14.89 21.64
CA ILE A 324 -2.89 15.84 22.20
C ILE A 324 -3.77 16.82 22.96
N ASP A 325 -3.74 16.73 24.28
CA ASP A 325 -4.44 17.65 25.14
C ASP A 325 -3.89 19.06 24.86
N SER A 326 -4.67 19.85 24.12
CA SER A 326 -4.31 21.23 23.74
C SER A 326 -4.13 22.17 24.94
N SER A 327 -4.36 21.68 26.17
CA SER A 327 -4.23 22.40 27.43
C SER A 327 -2.78 22.65 27.89
N VAL A 328 -1.77 22.00 27.31
CA VAL A 328 -0.36 22.18 27.73
C VAL A 328 0.22 23.57 27.35
N GLY A 329 -0.53 24.40 26.61
CA GLY A 329 -0.15 25.77 26.25
C GLY A 329 -0.63 26.89 27.19
N ARG A 330 -1.54 26.61 28.15
CA ARG A 330 -2.01 27.67 29.07
C ARG A 330 -1.15 27.67 30.33
N LYS A 331 -0.09 28.48 30.32
CA LYS A 331 0.57 28.92 31.56
C LYS A 331 -0.50 29.47 32.50
N SER A 332 -0.72 28.78 33.61
CA SER A 332 -1.39 29.33 34.77
C SER A 332 -0.52 30.46 35.32
N THR A 333 -0.75 31.68 34.85
CA THR A 333 -0.53 32.87 35.67
C THR A 333 -1.78 33.02 36.53
N MET A 334 -1.73 32.49 37.74
CA MET A 334 -2.55 32.99 38.83
C MET A 334 -1.62 33.55 39.90
N VAL A 335 -1.89 34.82 40.19
CA VAL A 335 -1.50 35.60 41.38
C VAL A 335 -1.89 34.86 42.65
#